data_AF-A0A8J6YPI9-F1
#
_entry.id   AF-A0A8J6YPI9-F1
#
_cell.length_a   1.000
_cell.length_b   1.000
_cell.length_c   1.000
_cell.angle_alpha   90.00
_cell.angle_beta   90.00
_cell.angle_gamma   90.00
#
_symmetry.space_group_name_H-M   'P 1'
#
loop_
_entity.id
_entity.type
_entity.pdbx_description
1 polymer ?
#
loop_
_entity_poly.entity_id
_entity_poly.type
_entity_poly.pdbx_seq_one_letter_code
_entity_poly.pdbx_strand_id
1 'polypeptide(L)'
;MAGEPLPDREETENIARAFLADHAPDLLPTMKISWIEPHDETIVDRTGGAETTVTVTGMKVKARNLADGTWFWVIVGGDRTPMVFERDIVWIAFPGHRQTEKWLHDNWLNERSG
;
A
#
# COMPACT_ATOMS: atom_id res chain seq x y z
N MET A 1 2.25 9.07 12.90
CA MET A 1 1.60 10.36 13.24
C MET A 1 1.47 11.16 11.94
N ALA A 2 0.37 11.88 11.70
CA ALA A 2 0.25 12.73 10.51
C ALA A 2 1.20 13.92 10.64
N GLY A 3 2.21 14.03 9.75
CA GLY A 3 3.10 15.18 9.69
C GLY A 3 4.58 14.92 9.44
N GLU A 4 5.03 13.65 9.40
CA GLU A 4 6.41 13.36 8.98
C GLU A 4 6.57 13.52 7.46
N PRO A 5 7.71 14.04 6.98
CA PRO A 5 7.97 14.14 5.54
C PRO A 5 7.92 12.74 4.93
N LEU A 6 7.28 12.64 3.77
CA LEU A 6 7.25 11.38 3.03
C LEU A 6 8.67 10.91 2.73
N PRO A 7 8.93 9.58 2.79
CA PRO A 7 10.18 9.02 2.33
C PRO A 7 10.40 9.37 0.85
N ASP A 8 11.66 9.46 0.44
CA ASP A 8 11.96 9.64 -0.98
C ASP A 8 11.64 8.36 -1.78
N ARG A 9 11.82 8.42 -3.10
CA ARG A 9 11.49 7.31 -3.99
C ARG A 9 12.31 6.04 -3.70
N GLU A 10 13.59 6.18 -3.41
CA GLU A 10 14.50 5.05 -3.17
C GLU A 10 14.20 4.40 -1.82
N GLU A 11 14.02 5.22 -0.79
CA GLU A 11 13.63 4.77 0.56
C GLU A 11 12.26 4.07 0.52
N THR A 12 11.28 4.64 -0.18
CA THR A 12 9.96 4.02 -0.36
C THR A 12 10.08 2.64 -1.04
N GLU A 13 10.87 2.53 -2.10
CA GLU A 13 11.07 1.26 -2.79
C GLU A 13 11.68 0.20 -1.87
N ASN A 14 12.69 0.57 -1.08
CA ASN A 14 13.35 -0.34 -0.15
C ASN A 14 12.39 -0.83 0.94
N ILE A 15 11.60 0.06 1.52
CA ILE A 15 10.58 -0.30 2.53
C ILE A 15 9.52 -1.23 1.92
N ALA A 16 9.03 -0.91 0.72
CA ALA A 16 8.05 -1.75 0.04
C ALA A 16 8.62 -3.15 -0.28
N ARG A 17 9.88 -3.24 -0.73
CA ARG A 17 10.55 -4.52 -0.99
C ARG A 17 10.74 -5.35 0.27
N ALA A 18 11.13 -4.73 1.39
CA ALA A 18 11.27 -5.40 2.67
C ALA A 18 9.93 -5.97 3.14
N PHE A 19 8.87 -5.15 3.09
CA PHE A 19 7.52 -5.61 3.39
C PHE A 19 7.07 -6.78 2.50
N LEU A 20 7.33 -6.69 1.20
CA LEU A 20 7.00 -7.78 0.27
C LEU A 20 7.81 -9.04 0.57
N ALA A 21 9.09 -8.93 0.96
CA ALA A 21 9.89 -10.10 1.33
C ALA A 21 9.26 -10.88 2.49
N ASP A 22 8.67 -10.17 3.45
CA ASP A 22 8.06 -10.77 4.64
C ASP A 22 6.65 -11.32 4.37
N HIS A 23 5.83 -10.60 3.59
CA HIS A 23 4.40 -10.88 3.47
C HIS A 23 3.95 -11.44 2.11
N ALA A 24 4.70 -11.16 1.03
CA ALA A 24 4.38 -11.59 -0.33
C ALA A 24 5.66 -11.83 -1.17
N PRO A 25 6.57 -12.72 -0.72
CA PRO A 25 7.88 -12.90 -1.35
C PRO A 25 7.76 -13.41 -2.78
N ASP A 26 6.65 -14.04 -3.13
CA ASP A 26 6.31 -14.52 -4.46
C ASP A 26 6.22 -13.38 -5.50
N LEU A 27 5.92 -12.14 -5.07
CA LEU A 27 5.81 -10.99 -5.97
C LEU A 27 7.17 -10.40 -6.34
N LEU A 28 8.21 -10.57 -5.52
CA LEU A 28 9.52 -9.92 -5.74
C LEU A 28 10.22 -10.35 -7.03
N PRO A 29 10.30 -11.65 -7.39
CA PRO A 29 11.01 -12.10 -8.60
C PRO A 29 10.37 -11.59 -9.89
N THR A 30 9.06 -11.34 -9.87
CA THR A 30 8.26 -10.93 -11.03
C THR A 30 7.78 -9.49 -10.93
N MET A 31 8.31 -8.71 -9.98
CA MET A 31 7.93 -7.32 -9.78
C MET A 31 8.51 -6.42 -10.87
N LYS A 32 7.63 -5.72 -11.59
CA LYS A 32 8.00 -4.58 -12.43
C LYS A 32 7.37 -3.29 -11.91
N ILE A 33 8.18 -2.43 -11.31
CA ILE A 33 7.74 -1.11 -10.84
C ILE A 33 7.29 -0.26 -12.03
N SER A 34 6.11 0.32 -11.93
CA SER A 34 5.57 1.26 -12.91
C SER A 34 5.82 2.70 -12.49
N TRP A 35 5.50 3.05 -11.24
CA TRP A 35 5.76 4.37 -10.69
C TRP A 35 5.77 4.36 -9.16
N ILE A 36 6.39 5.38 -8.59
CA ILE A 36 6.47 5.64 -7.16
C ILE A 36 6.23 7.13 -6.95
N GLU A 37 5.09 7.49 -6.37
CA GLU A 37 4.62 8.88 -6.25
C GLU A 37 3.77 9.07 -4.97
N PRO A 38 3.68 10.30 -4.43
CA PRO A 38 2.75 10.62 -3.36
C PRO A 38 1.30 10.33 -3.74
N HIS A 39 0.53 9.78 -2.81
CA HIS A 39 -0.88 9.48 -2.99
C HIS A 39 -1.65 9.73 -1.69
N ASP A 40 -2.82 10.33 -1.82
CA ASP A 40 -3.78 10.44 -0.73
C ASP A 40 -4.72 9.25 -0.78
N GLU A 41 -4.74 8.45 0.28
CA GLU A 41 -5.67 7.33 0.44
C GLU A 41 -6.65 7.65 1.56
N THR A 42 -7.94 7.43 1.29
CA THR A 42 -8.98 7.57 2.31
C THR A 42 -9.17 6.24 3.00
N ILE A 43 -8.70 6.15 4.25
CA ILE A 43 -8.89 4.98 5.09
C ILE A 43 -10.00 5.24 6.10
N VAL A 44 -10.72 4.19 6.45
CA VAL A 44 -11.70 4.23 7.53
C VAL A 44 -11.00 3.77 8.80
N ASP A 45 -10.85 4.68 9.76
CA ASP A 45 -10.32 4.38 11.07
C ASP A 45 -11.47 3.97 12.01
N ARG A 46 -11.34 2.79 12.61
CA ARG A 46 -12.31 2.23 13.58
C ARG A 46 -11.76 2.12 15.00
N THR A 47 -10.56 2.64 15.28
CA THR A 47 -9.89 2.51 16.59
C THR A 47 -10.60 3.22 17.75
N GLY A 48 -11.44 4.22 17.47
CA GLY A 48 -12.13 5.03 18.49
C GLY A 48 -13.57 4.62 18.82
N GLY A 49 -14.08 3.50 18.30
CA GLY A 49 -15.49 3.10 18.45
C GLY A 49 -16.49 3.91 17.60
N ALA A 50 -16.03 5.00 16.98
CA ALA A 50 -16.74 5.74 15.93
C ALA A 50 -15.98 5.58 14.61
N GLU A 51 -16.71 5.31 13.53
CA GLU A 51 -16.15 5.19 12.18
C GLU A 51 -15.73 6.59 11.69
N THR A 52 -14.42 6.85 11.67
CA THR A 52 -13.88 8.15 11.22
C THR A 52 -13.13 7.94 9.92
N THR A 53 -13.56 8.66 8.89
CA THR A 53 -12.86 8.68 7.61
C THR A 53 -11.65 9.59 7.70
N VAL A 54 -10.45 9.04 7.56
CA VAL A 54 -9.19 9.78 7.60
C VAL A 54 -8.51 9.68 6.23
N THR A 55 -8.14 10.82 5.66
CA THR A 55 -7.27 10.84 4.48
C THR A 55 -5.82 10.81 4.95
N VAL A 56 -5.07 9.81 4.51
CA VAL A 56 -3.65 9.71 4.78
C VAL A 56 -2.86 9.86 3.49
N THR A 57 -1.86 10.74 3.54
CA THR A 57 -0.88 10.92 2.47
C THR A 57 0.27 9.93 2.68
N GLY A 58 0.59 9.14 1.65
CA GLY A 58 1.70 8.19 1.65
C GLY A 58 2.39 8.12 0.28
N MET A 59 3.54 7.46 0.21
CA MET A 59 4.23 7.16 -1.05
C MET A 59 3.78 5.82 -1.58
N LYS A 60 3.18 5.82 -2.78
CA LYS A 60 2.62 4.62 -3.40
C LYS A 60 3.58 4.04 -4.42
N VAL A 61 4.00 2.80 -4.18
CA VAL A 61 4.76 1.97 -5.12
C VAL A 61 3.75 1.14 -5.91
N LYS A 62 3.52 1.48 -7.18
CA LYS A 62 2.69 0.68 -8.07
C LYS A 62 3.56 -0.22 -8.93
N ALA A 63 3.29 -1.51 -8.89
CA ALA A 63 4.01 -2.50 -9.68
C ALA A 63 3.06 -3.46 -10.40
N ARG A 64 3.58 -4.05 -11.47
CA ARG A 64 2.93 -5.12 -12.21
C ARG A 64 3.60 -6.44 -11.88
N ASN A 65 2.81 -7.46 -11.56
CA ASN A 65 3.28 -8.82 -11.47
C ASN A 65 3.45 -9.37 -12.89
N LEU A 66 4.67 -9.70 -13.28
CA LEU A 66 4.97 -10.27 -14.60
C LEU A 66 4.56 -11.74 -14.72
N ALA A 67 4.27 -12.43 -13.61
CA ALA A 67 3.85 -13.84 -13.63
C ALA A 67 2.45 -14.01 -14.24
N ASP A 68 1.51 -13.14 -13.84
CA ASP A 68 0.09 -13.23 -14.19
C ASP A 68 -0.44 -11.95 -14.86
N GLY A 69 0.38 -10.90 -14.93
CA GLY A 69 0.03 -9.61 -15.53
C GLY A 69 -0.84 -8.71 -14.65
N THR A 70 -1.18 -9.13 -13.43
CA THR A 70 -1.96 -8.35 -12.46
C THR A 70 -1.16 -7.18 -11.89
N TRP A 71 -1.86 -6.24 -11.26
CA TRP A 71 -1.25 -5.11 -10.56
C TRP A 71 -1.19 -5.38 -9.06
N PHE A 72 -0.24 -4.73 -8.40
CA PHE A 72 -0.19 -4.63 -6.95
C PHE A 72 0.42 -3.30 -6.55
N TRP A 73 0.19 -2.88 -5.31
CA TRP A 73 0.83 -1.70 -4.76
C TRP A 73 1.01 -1.77 -3.26
N VAL A 74 2.03 -1.06 -2.79
CA VAL A 74 2.28 -0.76 -1.37
C VAL A 74 2.21 0.75 -1.20
N ILE A 75 1.54 1.24 -0.16
CA ILE A 75 1.59 2.65 0.25
C ILE A 75 2.38 2.73 1.54
N VAL A 76 3.42 3.57 1.57
CA VAL A 76 4.29 3.79 2.73
C VAL A 76 3.99 5.16 3.35
N GLY A 77 3.76 5.20 4.65
CA GLY A 77 3.53 6.43 5.40
C GLY A 77 4.79 7.26 5.61
N GLY A 78 4.63 8.51 6.05
CA GLY A 78 5.76 9.37 6.44
C GLY A 78 6.59 8.80 7.61
N ASP A 79 5.97 7.96 8.44
CA ASP A 79 6.62 7.19 9.51
C ASP A 79 7.34 5.92 9.01
N ARG A 80 7.59 5.83 7.69
CA ARG A 80 8.31 4.72 7.03
C ARG A 80 7.66 3.35 7.21
N THR A 81 6.37 3.34 7.55
CA THR A 81 5.62 2.10 7.77
C THR A 81 4.71 1.80 6.57
N PRO A 82 4.69 0.57 6.04
CA PRO A 82 3.68 0.15 5.06
C PRO A 82 2.28 0.28 5.67
N MET A 83 1.41 1.02 5.00
CA MET A 83 0.06 1.33 5.46
C MET A 83 -1.01 0.56 4.70
N VAL A 84 -0.82 0.38 3.40
CA VAL A 84 -1.77 -0.29 2.51
C VAL A 84 -1.02 -1.23 1.60
N PHE A 85 -1.53 -2.45 1.47
CA PHE A 85 -1.07 -3.40 0.46
C PHE A 85 -2.26 -4.03 -0.26
N GLU A 86 -2.20 -3.99 -1.58
CA GLU A 86 -3.15 -4.66 -2.45
C GLU A 86 -2.42 -5.43 -3.56
N ARG A 87 -2.94 -6.60 -3.92
CA ARG A 87 -2.40 -7.47 -4.98
C ARG A 87 -3.51 -8.14 -5.80
N ASP A 88 -3.10 -8.83 -6.86
CA ASP A 88 -3.96 -9.58 -7.80
C ASP A 88 -5.00 -8.71 -8.50
N ILE A 89 -4.61 -7.47 -8.81
CA ILE A 89 -5.51 -6.42 -9.25
C ILE A 89 -5.65 -6.46 -10.78
N VAL A 90 -6.85 -6.81 -11.23
CA VAL A 90 -7.22 -6.83 -12.66
C VAL A 90 -8.04 -5.59 -13.02
N TRP A 91 -7.69 -4.94 -14.14
CA TRP A 91 -8.52 -3.90 -14.73
C TRP A 91 -9.46 -4.55 -15.74
N ILE A 92 -10.71 -4.81 -15.34
CA ILE A 92 -11.74 -5.27 -16.29
C ILE A 92 -12.21 -4.05 -17.06
N ALA A 93 -11.90 -3.99 -18.36
CA ALA A 93 -12.44 -2.99 -19.26
C ALA A 93 -13.96 -3.24 -19.42
N PHE A 94 -14.76 -2.42 -18.72
CA PHE A 94 -16.22 -2.25 -18.81
C PHE A 94 -17.14 -3.33 -18.20
N PRO A 95 -18.08 -2.98 -17.27
CA PRO A 95 -18.24 -1.74 -16.52
C PRO A 95 -17.37 -1.77 -15.24
N GLY A 96 -16.62 -0.68 -15.04
CA GLY A 96 -15.54 -0.53 -14.06
C GLY A 96 -15.87 -0.92 -12.63
N HIS A 97 -15.55 -2.15 -12.26
CA HIS A 97 -15.49 -2.61 -10.89
C HIS A 97 -14.12 -3.22 -10.63
N ARG A 98 -13.43 -2.67 -9.64
CA ARG A 98 -12.19 -3.21 -9.07
C ARG A 98 -12.55 -4.51 -8.34
N GLN A 99 -12.21 -5.66 -8.92
CA GLN A 99 -12.15 -6.91 -8.17
C GLN A 99 -10.76 -7.02 -7.56
N THR A 100 -10.63 -6.66 -6.28
CA THR A 100 -9.42 -6.92 -5.49
C THR A 100 -9.84 -7.50 -4.16
N GLU A 101 -9.12 -8.53 -3.70
CA GLU A 101 -9.10 -8.86 -2.29
C GLU A 101 -8.27 -7.77 -1.60
N LYS A 102 -8.85 -7.12 -0.58
CA LYS A 102 -8.11 -6.14 0.24
C LYS A 102 -7.32 -6.93 1.28
N TRP A 103 -6.01 -7.04 1.08
CA TRP A 103 -5.14 -7.90 1.89
C TRP A 103 -4.64 -7.20 3.16
N LEU A 104 -4.29 -5.91 3.06
CA LEU A 104 -3.93 -5.10 4.21
C LEU A 104 -4.66 -3.76 4.13
N HIS A 105 -5.84 -3.73 4.74
CA HIS A 105 -6.53 -2.49 5.10
C HIS A 105 -6.54 -2.44 6.63
N ASP A 106 -5.38 -2.66 7.24
CA ASP A 106 -5.27 -2.63 8.69
C ASP A 106 -5.58 -1.22 9.18
N ASN A 107 -6.46 -1.16 10.18
CA ASN A 107 -6.70 0.01 11.00
C ASN A 107 -5.34 0.44 11.56
N TRP A 108 -4.76 1.47 10.95
CA TRP A 108 -3.52 2.18 11.26
C TRP A 108 -2.89 1.86 12.65
N LEU A 109 -2.09 0.80 12.70
CA LEU A 109 -1.20 0.39 13.81
C LEU A 109 -1.91 0.17 15.16
N ASN A 110 -2.23 -1.09 15.48
CA ASN A 110 -2.18 -1.49 16.88
C ASN A 110 -0.74 -1.33 17.37
N GLU A 111 -0.61 -0.61 18.50
CA GLU A 111 0.60 -0.38 19.28
C GLU A 111 1.52 0.74 18.76
N ARG A 112 1.20 1.96 19.23
CA ARG A 112 2.27 2.81 19.79
C ARG A 112 3.05 1.93 20.76
N SER A 113 4.28 1.56 20.39
CA SER A 113 5.22 0.91 21.30
C SER A 113 5.23 1.66 22.63
N GLY A 114 4.78 0.98 23.68
CA GLY A 114 4.93 1.43 25.06
C GLY A 114 6.39 1.39 25.50
#